data_AF-X1B6F7-F1
#
_entry.id   AF-X1B6F7-F1
#
_cell.length_a   1.000
_cell.length_b   1.000
_cell.length_c   1.000
_cell.angle_alpha   90.00
_cell.angle_beta   90.00
_cell.angle_gamma   90.00
#
_symmetry.space_group_name_H-M   'P 1'
#
loop_
_entity.id
_entity.type
_entity.pdbx_description
1 polymer ?
#
loop_
_entity_poly.entity_id
_entity_poly.type
_entity_poly.pdbx_seq_one_letter_code
_entity_poly.pdbx_strand_id
1 'polypeptide(L)'
;MKKIILDLCGGTGAWSKPYEEAGYDVRLITLPDNDVRTYIPPDNVYGILAAPPCTMFSFARTTAKTPRDIKGALSIVDACLRIIIISKPKFWVLENPRGILRKYLG
;
A
#
# COMPACT_ATOMS: atom_id res chain seq x y z
N MET A 1 15.06 -11.32 -16.95
CA MET A 1 14.59 -10.10 -16.26
C MET A 1 14.18 -10.49 -14.84
N LYS A 2 14.55 -9.72 -13.81
CA LYS A 2 14.08 -9.98 -12.43
C LYS A 2 12.59 -9.65 -12.33
N LYS A 3 11.85 -10.41 -11.52
CA LYS A 3 10.43 -10.16 -11.23
C LYS A 3 10.32 -8.96 -10.29
N ILE A 4 9.47 -7.98 -10.63
CA ILE A 4 9.32 -6.75 -9.86
C ILE A 4 8.27 -6.94 -8.75
N ILE A 5 8.61 -6.56 -7.52
CA ILE A 5 7.68 -6.43 -6.40
C ILE A 5 7.58 -4.96 -6.01
N LEU A 6 6.37 -4.40 -6.01
CA LEU A 6 6.13 -3.07 -5.43
C LEU A 6 5.68 -3.21 -3.98
N ASP A 7 6.33 -2.49 -3.07
CA ASP A 7 5.94 -2.34 -1.68
C ASP A 7 5.35 -0.94 -1.45
N LEU A 8 4.02 -0.83 -1.55
CA LEU A 8 3.28 0.42 -1.49
C LEU A 8 3.00 0.78 -0.04
N CYS A 9 3.43 1.98 0.37
CA CYS A 9 3.37 2.44 1.76
C CYS A 9 4.15 1.52 2.73
N GLY A 10 5.22 0.86 2.26
CA GLY A 10 5.93 -0.19 2.99
C GLY A 10 6.75 0.25 4.21
N GLY A 11 6.87 1.56 4.47
CA GLY A 11 7.59 2.08 5.63
C GLY A 11 9.08 1.67 5.62
N THR A 12 9.45 0.71 6.46
CA THR A 12 10.83 0.19 6.54
C THR A 12 11.18 -0.82 5.44
N GLY A 13 10.21 -1.27 4.65
CA GLY A 13 10.40 -2.34 3.66
C GLY A 13 10.51 -3.75 4.27
N ALA A 14 10.20 -3.90 5.56
CA ALA A 14 10.30 -5.18 6.26
C ALA A 14 9.40 -6.27 5.63
N TRP A 15 8.25 -5.88 5.07
CA TRP A 15 7.34 -6.82 4.41
C TRP A 15 7.93 -7.34 3.09
N SER A 16 8.56 -6.48 2.30
CA SER A 16 9.17 -6.89 1.04
C SER A 16 10.57 -7.50 1.16
N LYS A 17 11.25 -7.34 2.31
CA LYS A 17 12.63 -7.83 2.52
C LYS A 17 12.83 -9.32 2.13
N PRO A 18 11.94 -10.27 2.48
CA PRO A 18 12.10 -11.65 2.05
C PRO A 18 12.07 -11.86 0.52
N TYR A 19 11.39 -10.97 -0.23
CA TYR A 19 11.40 -11.01 -1.70
C TYR A 19 12.72 -10.47 -2.25
N GLU A 20 13.27 -9.42 -1.65
CA GLU A 20 14.59 -8.90 -2.02
C GLU A 20 15.67 -9.96 -1.81
N GLU A 21 15.68 -10.61 -0.64
CA GLU A 21 16.59 -11.71 -0.30
C GLU A 21 16.43 -12.92 -1.23
N ALA A 22 15.22 -13.14 -1.76
CA ALA A 22 14.95 -14.17 -2.79
C ALA A 22 15.30 -13.73 -4.23
N GLY A 23 15.88 -12.53 -4.42
CA GLY A 23 16.41 -12.05 -5.70
C GLY A 23 15.42 -11.30 -6.58
N TYR A 24 14.26 -10.88 -6.07
CA TYR A 24 13.30 -10.03 -6.79
C TYR A 24 13.83 -8.59 -6.91
N ASP A 25 13.31 -7.84 -7.89
CA ASP A 25 13.50 -6.37 -7.96
C ASP A 25 12.43 -5.72 -7.06
N VAL A 26 12.79 -5.42 -5.81
CA VAL A 26 11.89 -4.79 -4.84
C VAL A 26 11.98 -3.27 -4.97
N ARG A 27 10.83 -2.61 -5.09
CA ARG A 27 10.72 -1.15 -5.12
C ARG A 27 9.83 -0.67 -3.98
N LEU A 28 10.45 0.00 -3.02
CA LEU A 28 9.77 0.57 -1.86
C LEU A 28 9.17 1.92 -2.23
N ILE A 29 7.84 1.98 -2.34
CA ILE A 29 7.10 3.19 -2.71
C ILE A 29 6.48 3.77 -1.44
N THR A 30 7.30 4.54 -0.72
CA THR A 30 6.94 5.11 0.58
C THR A 30 7.41 6.55 0.70
N LEU A 31 6.67 7.35 1.48
CA LEU A 31 7.09 8.70 1.84
C LEU A 31 8.35 8.65 2.73
N PRO A 32 9.22 9.69 2.67
CA PRO A 32 9.07 10.92 1.87
C PRO A 32 9.46 10.77 0.40
N ASP A 33 10.16 9.69 0.03
CA ASP A 33 10.81 9.58 -1.27
C ASP A 33 9.82 9.39 -2.43
N ASN A 34 8.73 8.65 -2.18
CA ASN A 34 7.73 8.36 -3.19
C ASN A 34 6.30 8.42 -2.63
N ASP A 35 5.42 9.11 -3.35
CA ASP A 35 3.99 9.17 -3.05
C ASP A 35 3.20 8.27 -4.01
N VAL A 36 2.50 7.27 -3.48
CA VAL A 36 1.66 6.35 -4.26
C VAL A 36 0.58 7.08 -5.09
N ARG A 37 0.16 8.28 -4.65
CA ARG A 37 -0.85 9.09 -5.36
C ARG A 37 -0.34 9.61 -6.70
N THR A 38 0.96 9.85 -6.83
CA THR A 38 1.59 10.35 -8.06
C THR A 38 2.48 9.31 -8.74
N TYR A 39 2.75 8.17 -8.09
CA TYR A 39 3.56 7.10 -8.64
C TYR A 39 2.92 6.46 -9.89
N ILE A 40 3.75 6.25 -10.91
CA ILE A 40 3.45 5.54 -12.14
C ILE A 40 4.23 4.22 -12.11
N PRO A 41 3.56 3.05 -12.03
CA PRO A 41 4.25 1.77 -11.97
C PRO A 41 4.93 1.44 -13.31
N PRO A 42 6.05 0.69 -13.28
CA PRO A 42 6.67 0.16 -14.49
C PRO A 42 5.78 -0.93 -15.12
N ASP A 43 6.09 -1.29 -16.36
CA ASP A 43 5.52 -2.49 -16.97
C ASP A 43 6.00 -3.77 -16.25
N ASN A 44 5.22 -4.85 -16.40
CA ASN A 44 5.57 -6.20 -15.94
C ASN A 44 5.81 -6.36 -14.43
N VAL A 45 5.05 -5.62 -13.60
CA VAL A 45 5.01 -5.86 -12.14
C VAL A 45 4.53 -7.27 -11.84
N TYR A 46 5.31 -8.03 -11.08
CA TYR A 46 4.98 -9.42 -10.74
C TYR A 46 4.05 -9.52 -9.54
N GLY A 47 4.31 -8.73 -8.49
CA GLY A 47 3.55 -8.76 -7.25
C GLY A 47 3.48 -7.39 -6.59
N ILE A 48 2.42 -7.15 -5.81
CA ILE A 48 2.23 -5.90 -5.08
C ILE A 48 1.86 -6.20 -3.63
N LEU A 49 2.57 -5.58 -2.71
CA LEU A 49 2.22 -5.50 -1.29
C LEU A 49 1.76 -4.07 -1.01
N ALA A 50 0.61 -3.90 -0.39
CA ALA A 50 0.06 -2.59 -0.07
C ALA A 50 -0.30 -2.49 1.41
N ALA A 51 0.38 -1.59 2.13
CA ALA A 51 0.15 -1.31 3.54
C ALA A 51 -0.31 0.15 3.75
N PRO A 52 -1.45 0.59 3.15
CA PRO A 52 -1.88 1.98 3.25
C PRO A 52 -2.11 2.40 4.71
N PRO A 53 -1.89 3.69 5.08
CA PRO A 53 -2.00 4.16 6.45
C PRO A 53 -3.33 3.80 7.11
N CYS A 54 -3.27 3.19 8.29
CA CYS A 54 -4.44 2.68 9.00
C CYS A 54 -5.02 3.64 10.06
N THR A 55 -4.30 4.70 10.42
CA THR A 55 -4.63 5.59 11.56
C THR A 55 -6.07 6.10 11.51
N MET A 56 -6.52 6.57 10.34
CA MET A 56 -7.87 7.12 10.17
C MET A 56 -8.95 6.03 10.14
N PHE A 57 -8.58 4.77 9.96
CA PHE A 57 -9.49 3.63 9.92
C PHE A 57 -9.55 2.82 11.23
N SER A 58 -8.51 2.90 12.06
CA SER A 58 -8.38 2.09 13.29
C SER A 58 -9.38 2.50 14.37
N PHE A 59 -10.04 1.53 15.01
CA PHE A 59 -10.90 1.79 16.18
C PHE A 59 -10.14 2.33 17.39
N ALA A 60 -8.82 2.10 17.48
CA ALA A 60 -8.00 2.67 18.55
C ALA A 60 -7.99 4.22 18.54
N ARG A 61 -8.24 4.85 17.38
CA ARG A 61 -8.33 6.31 17.24
C ARG A 61 -9.66 6.89 17.77
N THR A 62 -10.62 6.09 18.24
CA THR A 62 -11.97 6.59 18.61
C THR A 62 -11.94 7.65 19.73
N THR A 63 -10.89 7.66 20.56
CA THR A 63 -10.69 8.65 21.63
C THR A 63 -9.80 9.83 21.25
N ALA A 64 -9.38 9.94 19.99
CA ALA A 64 -8.51 11.02 19.53
C ALA A 64 -9.23 12.39 19.59
N LYS A 65 -8.49 13.42 19.98
CA LYS A 65 -9.00 14.81 20.05
C LYS A 65 -9.31 15.41 18.67
N THR A 66 -8.73 14.85 17.62
CA THR A 66 -8.90 15.32 16.24
C THR A 66 -9.81 14.40 15.45
N PRO A 67 -10.65 14.94 14.54
CA PRO A 67 -11.54 14.13 13.73
C PRO A 67 -10.76 13.17 12.82
N ARG A 68 -11.47 12.17 12.28
CA ARG A 68 -10.92 11.29 11.25
C ARG A 68 -10.97 11.99 9.90
N ASP A 69 -9.84 12.08 9.22
CA ASP A 69 -9.81 12.43 7.80
C ASP A 69 -9.94 11.15 6.95
N ILE A 70 -11.18 10.70 6.80
CA ILE A 70 -11.48 9.49 6.03
C ILE A 70 -11.21 9.71 4.53
N LYS A 71 -11.50 10.91 4.01
CA LYS A 71 -11.32 11.21 2.59
C LYS A 71 -9.85 11.22 2.21
N GLY A 72 -8.99 11.86 3.01
CA GLY A 72 -7.54 11.84 2.81
C GLY A 72 -6.97 10.44 2.92
N ALA A 73 -7.41 9.65 3.90
CA ALA A 73 -6.95 8.28 4.02
C ALA A 73 -7.41 7.38 2.86
N LEU A 74 -8.66 7.51 2.42
CA LEU A 74 -9.18 6.80 1.25
C LEU A 74 -8.46 7.20 -0.04
N SER A 75 -7.99 8.45 -0.18
CA SER A 75 -7.21 8.85 -1.36
C SER A 75 -5.92 8.04 -1.54
N ILE A 76 -5.32 7.59 -0.43
CA ILE A 76 -4.11 6.76 -0.44
C ILE A 76 -4.47 5.31 -0.76
N VAL A 77 -5.54 4.79 -0.17
CA VAL A 77 -6.07 3.45 -0.48
C VAL A 77 -6.45 3.35 -1.98
N ASP A 78 -7.17 4.34 -2.49
CA ASP A 78 -7.55 4.44 -3.90
C ASP A 78 -6.33 4.43 -4.82
N ALA A 79 -5.28 5.19 -4.47
CA ALA A 79 -4.03 5.18 -5.21
C ALA A 79 -3.36 3.79 -5.24
N CYS A 80 -3.33 3.07 -4.11
CA CYS A 80 -2.83 1.69 -4.08
C CYS A 80 -3.65 0.76 -4.98
N LEU A 81 -4.99 0.84 -4.90
CA LEU A 81 -5.89 0.04 -5.75
C LEU A 81 -5.73 0.37 -7.23
N ARG A 82 -5.59 1.66 -7.58
CA ARG A 82 -5.28 2.12 -8.94
C ARG A 82 -4.00 1.47 -9.46
N ILE A 83 -2.91 1.52 -8.69
CA ILE A 83 -1.62 0.90 -9.07
C ILE A 83 -1.81 -0.61 -9.29
N ILE A 84 -2.55 -1.29 -8.41
CA ILE A 84 -2.84 -2.73 -8.54
C ILE A 84 -3.60 -3.03 -9.85
N ILE A 85 -4.66 -2.27 -10.13
CA ILE A 85 -5.52 -2.47 -11.31
C ILE A 85 -4.75 -2.26 -12.61
N ILE A 86 -3.97 -1.18 -12.71
CA ILE A 86 -3.22 -0.89 -13.95
C ILE A 86 -2.04 -1.85 -14.15
N SER A 87 -1.42 -2.31 -13.07
CA SER A 87 -0.25 -3.20 -13.14
C SER A 87 -0.61 -4.65 -13.49
N LYS A 88 -1.86 -5.08 -13.21
CA LYS A 88 -2.34 -6.46 -13.42
C LYS A 88 -1.33 -7.52 -12.94
N PRO A 89 -0.84 -7.44 -11.69
CA PRO A 89 0.22 -8.33 -11.20
C PRO A 89 -0.27 -9.77 -11.10
N LYS A 90 0.65 -10.72 -10.95
CA LYS A 90 0.31 -12.13 -10.70
C LYS A 90 -0.35 -12.33 -9.35
N PHE A 91 0.00 -11.52 -8.37
CA PHE A 91 -0.65 -11.48 -7.07
C PHE A 91 -0.60 -10.07 -6.48
N TRP A 92 -1.51 -9.79 -5.55
CA TRP A 92 -1.45 -8.59 -4.72
C TRP A 92 -2.01 -8.89 -3.34
N VAL A 93 -1.54 -8.13 -2.34
CA VAL A 93 -2.05 -8.19 -0.97
C VAL A 93 -2.24 -6.77 -0.47
N LEU A 94 -3.38 -6.49 0.17
CA LEU A 94 -3.64 -5.25 0.88
C LEU A 94 -3.84 -5.56 2.36
N GLU A 95 -2.99 -5.00 3.21
CA GLU A 95 -3.07 -5.15 4.66
C GLU A 95 -3.66 -3.89 5.30
N ASN A 96 -4.58 -4.09 6.22
CA ASN A 96 -5.01 -3.08 7.18
C ASN A 96 -5.58 -3.77 8.42
N PRO A 97 -5.38 -3.21 9.63
CA PRO A 97 -6.06 -3.68 10.83
C PRO A 97 -7.58 -3.73 10.65
N ARG A 98 -8.23 -4.68 11.33
CA ARG A 98 -9.70 -4.77 11.32
C ARG A 98 -10.29 -3.47 11.87
N GLY A 99 -10.92 -2.69 11.00
CA GLY A 99 -11.40 -1.35 11.33
C GLY A 99 -12.43 -0.83 10.34
N ILE A 100 -12.47 0.49 10.21
CA ILE A 100 -13.45 1.21 9.39
C ILE A 100 -13.25 0.93 7.89
N LEU A 101 -12.03 0.63 7.44
CA LEU A 101 -11.72 0.42 6.01
C LEU A 101 -12.63 -0.65 5.36
N ARG A 102 -12.99 -1.70 6.11
CA ARG A 102 -13.90 -2.77 5.68
C ARG A 102 -15.25 -2.26 5.18
N LYS A 103 -15.72 -1.13 5.72
CA LYS A 103 -16.99 -0.51 5.28
C LYS A 103 -16.93 0.03 3.84
N TYR A 104 -15.72 0.20 3.30
CA TYR A 104 -15.48 0.72 1.96
C TYR A 104 -15.06 -0.35 0.95
N LEU A 105 -14.38 -1.41 1.40
CA LEU A 105 -13.83 -2.46 0.53
C LEU A 105 -14.57 -3.81 0.59
N GLY A 106 -15.53 -3.98 1.52
CA GLY A 106 -16.17 -5.28 1.85
C GLY A 106 -15.54 -5.95 3.07
#